data_AF-A0A6C0DLL1-F1
#
_entry.id   AF-A0A6C0DLL1-F1
#
_cell.length_a   1.000
_cell.length_b   1.000
_cell.length_c   1.000
_cell.angle_alpha   90.00
_cell.angle_beta   90.00
_cell.angle_gamma   90.00
#
_symmetry.space_group_name_H-M   'P 1'
#
loop_
_entity.id
_entity.type
_entity.pdbx_description
1 polymer ?
#
loop_
_entity_poly.entity_id
_entity_poly.type
_entity_poly.pdbx_seq_one_letter_code
_entity_poly.pdbx_strand_id
1 'polypeptide(L)'
;MDKDFIKDGLENEKIIEIIGKVRKIIDRDSSDATIELLKKEYSFFAERYPILFDMVTRKEDFNWDYLNYFLNMRNKIIKDEITNEKASVIVGEEWFKKHVDVSKMPKEPPPTRFERRSSSKAKTDN
;
A
#
# COMPACT_ATOMS: atom_id res chain seq x y z
N MET A 1 -25.35 1.02 -8.54
CA MET A 1 -24.90 0.90 -7.14
C MET A 1 -23.60 1.65 -7.06
N ASP A 2 -23.57 2.79 -6.36
CA ASP A 2 -22.31 3.50 -6.12
C ASP A 2 -21.48 2.65 -5.18
N LYS A 3 -20.28 2.27 -5.62
CA LYS A 3 -19.37 1.47 -4.79
C LYS A 3 -18.93 2.31 -3.61
N ASP A 4 -19.02 1.73 -2.41
CA ASP A 4 -18.82 2.44 -1.14
C ASP A 4 -17.54 3.27 -1.09
N PHE A 5 -16.46 2.81 -1.73
CA PHE A 5 -15.15 3.48 -1.74
C PHE A 5 -15.04 4.73 -2.66
N ILE A 6 -16.02 5.00 -3.52
CA ILE A 6 -16.16 6.29 -4.23
C ILE A 6 -17.04 7.23 -3.39
N LYS A 7 -18.08 6.69 -2.76
CA LYS A 7 -19.06 7.47 -2.01
C LYS A 7 -18.45 8.20 -0.81
N ASP A 8 -17.38 7.65 -0.25
CA ASP A 8 -16.67 8.18 0.92
C ASP A 8 -15.20 8.57 0.62
N GLY A 9 -14.81 8.67 -0.65
CA GLY A 9 -13.42 8.83 -1.08
C GLY A 9 -13.24 9.79 -2.27
N LEU A 10 -11.99 9.97 -2.70
CA LEU A 10 -11.66 10.80 -3.87
C LEU A 10 -11.68 9.97 -5.15
N GLU A 11 -12.06 10.58 -6.27
CA GLU A 11 -11.86 10.01 -7.60
C GLU A 11 -10.37 9.93 -7.95
N ASN A 12 -10.01 9.04 -8.89
CA ASN A 12 -8.61 8.81 -9.25
C ASN A 12 -7.93 10.07 -9.79
N GLU A 13 -8.65 10.85 -10.60
CA GLU A 13 -8.21 12.12 -11.17
C GLU A 13 -7.86 13.11 -10.06
N LYS A 14 -8.68 13.16 -9.01
CA LYS A 14 -8.45 14.05 -7.86
C LYS A 14 -7.27 13.59 -7.01
N ILE A 15 -7.10 12.27 -6.83
CA ILE A 15 -5.93 11.70 -6.16
C ILE A 15 -4.64 12.10 -6.91
N ILE A 16 -4.62 11.94 -8.23
CA ILE A 16 -3.46 12.31 -9.06
C ILE A 16 -3.16 13.81 -8.96
N GLU A 17 -4.20 14.65 -9.02
CA GLU A 17 -4.04 16.10 -8.90
C GLU A 17 -3.39 16.51 -7.56
N ILE A 18 -3.90 15.96 -6.45
CA ILE A 18 -3.37 16.24 -5.11
C ILE A 18 -1.92 15.76 -5.00
N ILE A 19 -1.63 14.53 -5.42
CA ILE A 19 -0.27 13.98 -5.39
C ILE A 19 0.68 14.86 -6.21
N GLY A 20 0.26 15.30 -7.39
CA GLY A 20 1.06 16.18 -8.24
C GLY A 20 1.38 17.52 -7.56
N LYS A 21 0.44 18.09 -6.80
CA LYS A 21 0.68 19.31 -6.01
C LYS A 21 1.62 19.07 -4.85
N VAL A 22 1.38 18.01 -4.07
CA VAL A 22 2.22 17.63 -2.93
C VAL A 22 3.66 17.36 -3.39
N ARG A 23 3.86 16.57 -4.46
CA ARG A 23 5.20 16.28 -5.01
C ARG A 23 5.93 17.55 -5.46
N LYS A 24 5.26 18.47 -6.15
CA LYS A 24 5.89 19.75 -6.56
C LYS A 24 6.44 20.56 -5.38
N ILE A 25 5.85 20.43 -4.20
CA ILE A 25 6.29 21.08 -2.97
C ILE A 25 7.41 20.26 -2.32
N ILE A 26 7.21 18.96 -2.15
CA ILE A 26 8.17 18.04 -1.52
C ILE A 26 9.50 17.95 -2.28
N ASP A 27 9.45 17.99 -3.62
CA ASP A 27 10.64 17.99 -4.48
C ASP A 27 11.51 19.26 -4.25
N ARG A 28 10.95 20.31 -3.64
CA ARG A 28 11.65 21.56 -3.28
C ARG A 28 12.02 21.61 -1.81
N ASP A 29 11.09 21.24 -0.93
CA ASP A 29 11.28 21.18 0.52
C ASP A 29 10.51 20.02 1.13
N SER A 30 11.25 19.07 1.71
CA SER A 30 10.72 17.88 2.37
C SER A 30 10.91 17.94 3.89
N SER A 31 10.98 19.14 4.47
CA SER A 31 11.08 19.32 5.92
C SER A 31 9.80 18.89 6.64
N ASP A 32 9.93 18.47 7.91
CA ASP A 32 8.78 18.08 8.74
C ASP A 32 7.73 19.20 8.84
N ALA A 33 8.17 20.46 8.90
CA ALA A 33 7.28 21.62 8.92
C ALA A 33 6.42 21.72 7.65
N THR A 34 7.03 21.49 6.49
CA THR A 34 6.33 21.49 5.20
C THR A 34 5.38 20.29 5.08
N ILE A 35 5.78 19.10 5.56
CA ILE A 35 4.92 17.91 5.59
C ILE A 35 3.69 18.16 6.49
N GLU A 36 3.86 18.75 7.67
CA GLU A 36 2.75 19.07 8.57
C GLU A 36 1.82 20.15 7.98
N LEU A 37 2.35 21.11 7.22
CA LEU A 37 1.52 22.07 6.48
C LEU A 37 0.69 21.37 5.40
N LEU A 38 1.31 20.52 4.59
CA LEU A 38 0.65 19.73 3.55
C LEU A 38 -0.42 18.80 4.14
N LYS A 39 -0.16 18.22 5.31
CA LYS A 39 -1.12 17.38 6.01
C LYS A 39 -2.36 18.16 6.45
N LYS A 40 -2.20 19.42 6.84
CA LYS A 40 -3.33 20.31 7.17
C LYS A 40 -4.08 20.78 5.92
N GLU A 41 -3.36 21.15 4.87
CA GLU A 41 -3.95 21.63 3.60
C GLU A 41 -4.73 20.53 2.89
N TYR A 42 -4.22 19.30 2.91
CA TYR A 42 -4.82 18.12 2.29
C TYR A 42 -5.32 17.13 3.35
N SER A 43 -5.94 17.63 4.43
CA SER A 43 -6.36 16.83 5.59
C SER A 43 -7.24 15.64 5.22
N PHE A 44 -8.25 15.83 4.38
CA PHE A 44 -9.11 14.74 3.91
C PHE A 44 -8.30 13.64 3.20
N PHE A 45 -7.34 14.02 2.36
CA PHE A 45 -6.49 13.06 1.65
C PHE A 45 -5.55 12.33 2.62
N ALA A 46 -4.94 13.06 3.55
CA ALA A 46 -4.04 12.48 4.56
C ALA A 46 -4.77 11.53 5.53
N GLU A 47 -6.01 11.85 5.91
CA GLU A 47 -6.83 11.02 6.80
C GLU A 47 -7.39 9.79 6.08
N ARG A 48 -7.88 9.96 4.84
CA ARG A 48 -8.49 8.85 4.09
C ARG A 48 -7.45 7.90 3.50
N TYR A 49 -6.29 8.42 3.10
CA TYR A 49 -5.23 7.66 2.44
C TYR A 49 -3.87 7.85 3.15
N PRO A 50 -3.75 7.49 4.44
CA PRO A 50 -2.57 7.82 5.25
C PRO A 50 -1.28 7.20 4.70
N ILE A 51 -1.34 5.97 4.19
CA ILE A 51 -0.18 5.29 3.59
C ILE A 51 0.23 5.99 2.29
N LEU A 52 -0.74 6.41 1.47
CA LEU A 52 -0.45 7.11 0.22
C LEU A 52 0.13 8.49 0.48
N PHE A 53 -0.42 9.23 1.46
CA PHE A 53 0.14 10.50 1.88
C PHE A 53 1.59 10.35 2.34
N ASP A 54 1.87 9.39 3.23
CA ASP A 54 3.22 9.09 3.69
C ASP A 54 4.16 8.72 2.54
N MET A 55 3.73 7.90 1.59
CA MET A 55 4.54 7.56 0.40
C MET A 55 4.86 8.78 -0.46
N VAL A 56 3.92 9.70 -0.62
CA VAL A 56 4.07 10.87 -1.50
C VAL A 56 4.99 11.91 -0.88
N THR A 57 5.00 12.04 0.46
CA THR A 57 5.82 13.00 1.20
C THR A 57 7.24 12.53 1.47
N ARG A 58 7.54 11.23 1.28
CA ARG A 58 8.92 10.72 1.32
C ARG A 58 9.77 11.32 0.20
N LYS A 59 10.98 11.74 0.53
CA LYS A 59 11.91 12.40 -0.39
C LYS A 59 12.37 11.48 -1.52
N GLU A 60 12.55 10.20 -1.21
CA GLU A 60 13.03 9.17 -2.12
C GLU A 60 11.91 8.15 -2.42
N ASP A 61 12.04 7.42 -3.53
CA ASP A 61 11.22 6.24 -3.88
C ASP A 61 9.76 6.44 -4.33
N PHE A 62 9.32 7.66 -4.63
CA PHE A 62 7.99 7.83 -5.24
C PHE A 62 7.97 7.39 -6.71
N ASN A 63 7.19 6.35 -7.03
CA ASN A 63 7.09 5.80 -8.38
C ASN A 63 5.71 6.05 -8.98
N TRP A 64 5.66 6.89 -10.01
CA TRP A 64 4.43 7.22 -10.75
C TRP A 64 3.83 6.03 -11.50
N ASP A 65 4.66 5.12 -12.02
CA ASP A 65 4.17 3.94 -12.73
C ASP A 65 3.42 3.00 -11.78
N TYR A 66 3.93 2.84 -10.56
CA TYR A 66 3.24 2.05 -9.53
C TYR A 66 1.94 2.71 -9.10
N LEU A 67 1.93 4.03 -8.87
CA LEU A 67 0.69 4.76 -8.59
C LEU A 67 -0.34 4.52 -9.71
N ASN A 68 0.04 4.77 -10.96
CA ASN A 68 -0.85 4.64 -12.12
C ASN A 68 -1.38 3.22 -12.27
N TYR A 69 -0.54 2.21 -12.03
CA TYR A 69 -0.94 0.82 -12.02
C TYR A 69 -2.03 0.53 -10.96
N PHE A 70 -1.83 0.99 -9.71
CA PHE A 70 -2.82 0.77 -8.64
C PHE A 70 -4.12 1.53 -8.89
N LEU A 71 -4.05 2.76 -9.39
CA LEU A 71 -5.23 3.53 -9.76
C LEU A 71 -5.99 2.87 -10.93
N ASN A 72 -5.28 2.28 -11.89
CA ASN A 72 -5.90 1.49 -12.95
C ASN A 72 -6.60 0.24 -12.40
N MET A 73 -6.00 -0.49 -11.46
CA MET A 73 -6.68 -1.59 -10.76
C MET A 73 -7.94 -1.11 -10.04
N ARG A 74 -7.86 0.02 -9.34
CA ARG A 74 -9.04 0.66 -8.73
C ARG A 74 -10.11 0.97 -9.78
N ASN A 75 -9.76 1.50 -10.94
CA ASN A 75 -10.72 1.76 -12.03
C ASN A 75 -11.41 0.48 -12.52
N LYS A 76 -10.68 -0.63 -12.68
CA LYS A 76 -11.29 -1.92 -13.05
C LYS A 76 -12.26 -2.41 -11.98
N ILE A 77 -11.91 -2.23 -10.70
CA ILE A 77 -12.82 -2.52 -9.58
C ILE A 77 -14.04 -1.61 -9.65
N ILE A 78 -13.90 -0.31 -9.94
CA ILE A 78 -15.01 0.66 -10.09
C ILE A 78 -15.97 0.27 -11.22
N LYS A 79 -15.45 -0.31 -12.30
CA LYS A 79 -16.24 -0.69 -13.48
C LYS A 79 -16.86 -2.09 -13.40
N ASP A 80 -16.72 -2.79 -12.26
CA ASP A 80 -17.15 -4.19 -12.08
C ASP A 80 -16.44 -5.18 -13.02
N GLU A 81 -15.29 -4.77 -13.58
CA GLU A 81 -14.49 -5.64 -14.46
C GLU A 81 -13.77 -6.74 -13.66
N ILE A 82 -13.34 -6.41 -12.44
CA ILE A 82 -12.70 -7.33 -11.49
C ILE A 82 -13.19 -7.06 -10.07
N THR A 83 -13.20 -8.08 -9.21
CA THR A 83 -13.46 -7.90 -7.78
C THR A 83 -12.21 -7.44 -7.05
N ASN A 84 -12.39 -6.93 -5.83
CA ASN A 84 -11.28 -6.52 -4.97
C ASN A 84 -10.35 -7.69 -4.62
N GLU A 85 -10.93 -8.86 -4.32
CA GLU A 85 -10.17 -10.08 -4.02
C GLU A 85 -9.31 -10.49 -5.22
N LYS A 86 -9.90 -10.47 -6.42
CA LYS A 86 -9.17 -10.82 -7.64
C LYS A 86 -8.05 -9.82 -7.94
N ALA A 87 -8.29 -8.53 -7.74
CA ALA A 87 -7.26 -7.51 -7.88
C ALA A 87 -6.10 -7.76 -6.89
N SER A 88 -6.41 -8.06 -5.64
CA SER A 88 -5.40 -8.35 -4.60
C SER A 88 -4.53 -9.56 -4.96
N VAL A 89 -5.12 -10.63 -5.50
CA VAL A 89 -4.39 -11.81 -5.97
C VAL A 89 -3.45 -11.45 -7.14
N ILE A 90 -3.97 -10.75 -8.16
CA ILE A 90 -3.17 -10.36 -9.34
C ILE A 90 -1.96 -9.52 -8.92
N VAL A 91 -2.20 -8.47 -8.14
CA VAL A 91 -1.15 -7.57 -7.66
C VAL A 91 -0.11 -8.33 -6.83
N GLY A 92 -0.55 -9.20 -5.92
CA GLY A 92 0.33 -9.99 -5.08
C GLY A 92 1.21 -10.95 -5.89
N GLU A 93 0.63 -11.65 -6.87
CA GLU A 93 1.37 -12.55 -7.75
C GLU A 93 2.38 -11.82 -8.63
N GLU A 94 1.99 -10.70 -9.23
CA GLU A 94 2.88 -9.90 -10.08
C GLU A 94 4.08 -9.38 -9.28
N TRP A 95 3.83 -8.88 -8.08
CA TRP A 95 4.91 -8.40 -7.21
C TRP A 95 5.80 -9.52 -6.69
N PHE A 96 5.23 -10.67 -6.32
CA PHE A 96 6.00 -11.85 -5.93
C PHE A 96 6.93 -12.27 -7.07
N LYS A 97 6.41 -12.43 -8.29
CA LYS A 97 7.23 -12.82 -9.45
C LYS A 97 8.33 -11.82 -9.77
N LYS A 98 8.08 -10.52 -9.55
CA LYS A 98 9.03 -9.45 -9.84
C LYS A 98 10.17 -9.35 -8.83
N HIS A 99 9.93 -9.69 -7.56
CA HIS A 99 10.90 -9.49 -6.48
C HIS A 99 11.43 -10.78 -5.84
N VAL A 100 10.74 -11.89 -6.02
CA VAL A 100 11.12 -13.17 -5.41
C VAL A 100 11.71 -14.07 -6.46
N ASP A 101 13.01 -14.30 -6.33
CA ASP A 101 13.73 -15.29 -7.11
C ASP A 101 13.61 -16.66 -6.43
N VAL A 102 12.59 -17.42 -6.84
CA VAL A 102 12.30 -18.77 -6.33
C VAL A 102 13.47 -19.75 -6.55
N SER A 103 14.40 -19.47 -7.46
CA SER A 103 15.59 -20.32 -7.66
C SER A 103 16.57 -20.27 -6.47
N LYS A 104 16.49 -19.20 -5.67
CA LYS A 104 17.34 -18.97 -4.48
C LYS A 104 16.66 -19.40 -3.18
N MET A 105 15.41 -19.86 -3.24
CA MET A 105 14.72 -20.34 -2.05
C MET A 105 15.23 -21.74 -1.65
N PRO A 106 15.47 -21.99 -0.35
CA PRO A 106 15.83 -23.31 0.12
C PRO A 106 14.71 -24.30 -0.24
N LYS A 107 15.08 -25.42 -0.87
CA LYS A 107 14.15 -26.50 -1.27
C LYS A 107 13.61 -27.30 -0.09
N GLU A 108 13.70 -26.75 1.12
CA GLU A 108 13.20 -27.45 2.29
C GLU A 108 11.68 -27.55 2.17
N PRO A 109 11.12 -28.75 2.30
CA PRO A 109 9.69 -28.93 2.22
C PRO A 109 9.03 -28.06 3.30
N PRO A 110 7.88 -27.43 3.01
CA PRO A 110 7.15 -26.68 4.03
C PRO A 110 6.93 -27.59 5.23
N PRO A 111 7.09 -27.08 6.47
CA PRO A 111 6.95 -27.91 7.65
C PRO A 111 5.59 -28.60 7.60
N THR A 112 5.61 -29.93 7.55
CA THR A 112 4.43 -30.79 7.40
C THR A 112 3.50 -30.75 8.62
N ARG A 113 3.90 -30.00 9.66
CA ARG A 113 3.14 -29.83 10.89
C ARG A 113 3.43 -28.44 11.45
N PHE A 114 2.39 -27.64 11.65
CA PHE A 114 2.44 -26.55 12.63
C PHE A 114 2.64 -27.18 14.00
N GLU A 115 3.88 -27.40 14.40
CA GLU A 115 4.18 -27.74 15.79
C GLU A 115 3.81 -26.52 16.63
N ARG A 116 2.66 -26.61 17.31
CA ARG A 116 2.35 -25.69 18.41
C ARG A 116 3.55 -25.78 19.35
N ARG A 117 4.29 -24.68 19.50
CA ARG A 117 5.26 -24.54 20.59
C ARG A 117 4.52 -24.84 21.89
N SER A 118 4.72 -26.03 22.44
CA SER A 118 4.32 -26.31 23.81
C SER A 118 5.25 -25.48 24.68
N SER A 119 4.70 -24.44 25.30
CA SER A 119 5.37 -23.70 26.35
C SER A 119 5.68 -24.67 27.48
N SER A 120 6.92 -25.14 27.56
CA SER A 120 7.41 -25.90 28.71
C SER A 120 7.42 -24.93 29.89
N LYS A 121 6.41 -25.01 30.74
CA LYS A 121 6.43 -24.43 32.09
C LYS A 121 7.65 -25.03 32.78
N ALA A 122 8.69 -24.22 33.01
CA ALA A 122 9.77 -24.60 33.90
C ALA A 122 9.15 -24.85 35.28
N LYS A 123 9.14 -26.12 35.69
CA LYS A 123 9.01 -26.47 37.09
C LYS A 123 10.34 -26.11 37.75
N THR A 124 10.33 -25.10 38.59
CA THR A 124 11.35 -24.93 39.62
C THR A 124 10.82 -25.64 40.85
N ASP A 125 11.35 -26.84 41.11
CA ASP A 125 11.21 -27.53 42.39
C ASP A 125 12.52 -27.31 43.18
N ASN A 126 12.35 -26.94 44.45
CA ASN A 126 13.30 -26.74 45.56
C ASN A 126 14.31 -25.58 45.50
#